data_AF-A0A8S1J3J3-F1
#
_entry.id   AF-A0A8S1J3J3-F1
#
_cell.length_a   1.000
_cell.length_b   1.000
_cell.length_c   1.000
_cell.angle_alpha   90.00
_cell.angle_beta   90.00
_cell.angle_gamma   90.00
#
_symmetry.space_group_name_H-M   'P 1'
#
loop_
_entity.id
_entity.type
_entity.pdbx_description
1 polymer ?
#
loop_
_entity_poly.entity_id
_entity_poly.type
_entity_poly.pdbx_seq_one_letter_code
_entity_poly.pdbx_strand_id
1 'polypeptide(L)'
;MQLVSVQGVEANPGVVEHLVHFSHQAASKLATEAQGFTGSGEAVQKQHVDLAIDLGGHQYQTTGRSLQEIRKLAEEVNSAPIPPISDEPGHKLPPEEDCLLNRNYQVIAPADYVPPTISTSDEDDPEEAPAEGNGAGASTQDMEPEPSG
;
A
#
# COMPACT_ATOMS: atom_id res chain seq x y z
N MET A 1 -0.14 20.27 28.38
CA MET A 1 1.24 20.41 27.84
C MET A 1 2.26 19.45 28.45
N GLN A 2 2.04 18.85 29.64
CA GLN A 2 3.07 17.98 30.26
C GLN A 2 3.13 16.52 29.73
N LEU A 3 2.06 15.99 29.13
CA LEU A 3 2.01 14.57 28.71
C LEU A 3 2.96 14.23 27.54
N VAL A 4 3.01 15.09 26.51
CA VAL A 4 3.89 14.89 25.35
C VAL A 4 5.36 15.05 25.72
N SER A 5 5.66 16.00 26.62
CA SER A 5 7.03 16.21 27.12
C SER A 5 7.55 15.04 27.97
N VAL A 6 6.69 14.27 28.62
CA VAL A 6 7.09 13.10 29.44
C VAL A 6 7.61 11.95 28.57
N GLN A 7 7.18 11.86 27.31
CA GLN A 7 7.62 10.80 26.40
C GLN A 7 8.81 11.20 25.51
N GLY A 8 9.34 12.43 25.67
CA GLY A 8 10.49 12.90 24.90
C GLY A 8 10.23 13.04 23.40
N VAL A 9 8.97 13.12 22.98
CA VAL A 9 8.58 13.23 21.57
C VAL A 9 8.34 14.70 21.22
N GLU A 10 9.04 15.22 20.21
CA GLU A 10 8.73 16.52 19.62
C GLU A 10 7.46 16.39 18.77
N ALA A 11 6.31 16.75 19.33
CA ALA A 11 5.04 16.70 18.62
C ALA A 11 4.71 18.02 17.93
N ASN A 12 4.14 17.93 16.72
CA ASN A 12 3.52 19.07 16.04
C ASN A 12 2.32 19.58 16.87
N PRO A 13 2.14 20.90 17.06
CA PRO A 13 1.06 21.47 17.86
C PRO A 13 -0.35 21.01 17.44
N GLY A 14 -0.58 20.70 16.15
CA GLY A 14 -1.87 20.20 15.68
C GLY A 14 -2.27 18.83 16.27
N VAL A 15 -1.30 18.05 16.73
CA VAL A 15 -1.53 16.74 17.37
C VAL A 15 -2.17 16.93 18.75
N VAL A 16 -1.79 17.98 19.48
CA VAL A 16 -2.34 18.24 20.82
C VAL A 16 -3.82 18.59 20.71
N GLU A 17 -4.20 19.43 19.74
CA GLU A 17 -5.59 19.78 19.48
C GLU A 17 -6.42 18.54 19.10
N HIS A 18 -5.91 17.72 18.19
CA HIS A 18 -6.58 16.47 17.80
C HIS A 18 -6.71 15.49 18.96
N LEU A 19 -5.69 15.37 19.82
CA LEU A 19 -5.74 14.51 20.99
C LEU A 19 -6.80 14.97 22.00
N VAL A 20 -6.90 16.28 22.22
CA VAL A 20 -7.95 16.86 23.07
C VAL A 20 -9.33 16.59 22.48
N HIS A 21 -9.52 16.86 21.18
CA HIS A 21 -10.78 16.59 20.50
C HIS A 21 -11.17 15.10 20.58
N PHE A 22 -10.19 14.21 20.33
CA PHE A 22 -10.36 12.77 20.45
C PHE A 22 -10.75 12.35 21.87
N SER A 23 -10.06 12.85 22.90
CA SER A 23 -10.38 12.53 24.30
C SER A 23 -11.79 12.98 24.69
N HIS A 24 -12.23 14.14 24.22
CA HIS A 24 -13.60 14.61 24.44
C HIS A 24 -14.63 13.72 23.74
N GLN A 25 -14.40 13.36 22.47
CA GLN A 25 -15.27 12.46 21.73
C GLN A 25 -15.35 11.07 22.37
N ALA A 26 -14.21 10.54 22.83
CA ALA A 26 -14.15 9.27 23.53
C ALA A 26 -14.89 9.31 24.88
N ALA A 27 -14.68 10.36 25.68
CA ALA A 27 -15.33 10.53 26.98
C ALA A 27 -16.84 10.72 26.85
N SER A 28 -17.31 11.50 25.87
CA SER A 28 -18.74 11.71 25.63
C SER A 28 -19.44 10.43 25.13
N LYS A 29 -18.79 9.66 24.25
CA LYS A 29 -19.29 8.34 23.85
C LYS A 29 -19.40 7.41 25.07
N LEU A 30 -18.34 7.32 25.88
CA LEU A 30 -18.33 6.47 27.08
C LEU A 30 -19.39 6.89 28.10
N ALA A 31 -19.60 8.20 28.30
CA ALA A 31 -20.63 8.72 29.20
C ALA A 31 -22.04 8.33 28.72
N THR A 32 -22.28 8.37 27.40
CA THR A 32 -23.56 7.97 26.80
C THR A 32 -23.81 6.46 26.96
N GLU A 33 -22.77 5.64 26.75
CA GLU A 33 -22.85 4.19 26.97
C GLU A 33 -23.08 3.86 28.45
N ALA A 34 -22.36 4.51 29.36
CA ALA A 34 -22.53 4.35 30.80
C ALA A 34 -23.95 4.74 31.26
N GLN A 35 -24.54 5.80 30.69
CA GLN A 35 -25.94 6.16 30.91
C GLN A 35 -26.92 5.07 30.48
N GLY A 36 -26.63 4.37 29.36
CA GLY A 36 -27.43 3.23 28.91
C GLY A 36 -27.46 2.05 29.88
N PHE A 37 -26.42 1.90 30.70
CA PHE A 37 -26.35 0.86 31.76
C PHE A 37 -26.99 1.29 33.08
N THR A 38 -27.33 2.58 33.24
CA THR A 38 -28.03 3.05 34.45
C THR A 38 -29.50 2.68 34.42
N GLY A 39 -30.06 2.30 35.57
CA GLY A 39 -31.50 2.23 35.75
C GLY A 39 -32.13 3.60 35.55
N SER A 40 -33.39 3.63 35.08
CA SER A 40 -34.09 4.89 34.79
C SER A 40 -34.13 5.79 36.04
N GLY A 41 -33.46 6.94 35.98
CA GLY A 41 -33.41 7.93 37.06
C GLY A 41 -32.25 7.79 38.06
N GLU A 42 -31.34 6.84 37.87
CA GLU A 42 -30.17 6.68 38.72
C GLU A 42 -28.95 7.46 38.22
N ALA A 43 -28.10 7.91 39.14
CA ALA A 43 -26.85 8.57 38.80
C ALA A 43 -25.82 7.55 38.25
N VAL A 44 -25.00 7.99 37.30
CA VAL A 44 -23.89 7.18 36.75
C VAL A 44 -22.87 6.92 37.86
N GLN A 45 -22.70 5.65 38.23
CA GLN A 45 -21.69 5.21 39.18
C GLN A 45 -20.45 4.68 38.45
N LYS A 46 -19.33 4.56 39.17
CA LYS A 46 -18.07 4.04 38.64
C LYS A 46 -18.25 2.67 37.95
N GLN A 47 -19.06 1.79 38.53
CA GLN A 47 -19.30 0.44 38.00
C GLN A 47 -19.90 0.46 36.58
N HIS A 48 -20.75 1.45 36.27
CA HIS A 48 -21.33 1.60 34.94
C HIS A 48 -20.29 2.06 33.91
N VAL A 49 -19.32 2.88 34.34
CA VAL A 49 -18.19 3.31 33.50
C VAL A 49 -17.21 2.16 33.28
N ASP A 50 -16.85 1.42 34.34
CA ASP A 50 -15.98 0.25 34.23
C ASP A 50 -16.58 -0.79 33.27
N LEU A 51 -17.89 -1.08 33.39
CA LEU A 51 -18.60 -1.97 32.47
C LEU A 51 -18.64 -1.46 31.03
N ALA A 52 -18.88 -0.16 30.83
CA ALA A 52 -18.86 0.45 29.50
C ALA A 52 -17.47 0.39 28.87
N ILE A 53 -16.40 0.57 29.65
CA ILE A 53 -15.02 0.42 29.19
C ILE A 53 -14.73 -1.04 28.82
N ASP A 54 -15.17 -2.01 29.61
CA ASP A 54 -14.92 -3.42 29.34
C ASP A 54 -15.64 -3.89 28.07
N LEU A 55 -16.88 -3.45 27.85
CA LEU A 55 -17.65 -3.79 26.65
C LEU A 55 -17.21 -3.02 25.40
N GLY A 56 -16.95 -1.72 25.53
CA GLY A 56 -16.54 -0.84 24.43
C GLY A 56 -15.04 -0.94 24.11
N GLY A 57 -14.22 -1.36 25.08
CA GLY A 57 -12.76 -1.41 25.00
C GLY A 57 -12.24 -2.39 23.96
N HIS A 58 -13.02 -3.40 23.58
CA HIS A 58 -12.66 -4.34 22.51
C HIS A 58 -12.47 -3.67 21.14
N GLN A 59 -13.10 -2.53 20.87
CA GLN A 59 -12.98 -1.85 19.57
C GLN A 59 -11.72 -0.99 19.45
N TYR A 60 -11.19 -0.49 20.57
CA TYR A 60 -10.10 0.50 20.60
C TYR A 60 -8.81 -0.05 21.21
N GLN A 61 -8.87 -1.20 21.89
CA GLN A 61 -7.69 -1.84 22.43
C GLN A 61 -6.96 -2.60 21.32
N THR A 62 -5.77 -2.10 20.98
CA THR A 62 -4.76 -2.88 20.27
C THR A 62 -4.07 -3.87 21.22
N THR A 63 -4.77 -4.35 22.27
CA THR A 63 -4.24 -5.36 23.18
C THR A 63 -3.82 -6.51 22.28
N GLY A 64 -2.51 -6.65 22.11
CA GLY A 64 -1.93 -7.62 21.21
C GLY A 64 -2.52 -8.98 21.57
N ARG A 65 -3.00 -9.71 20.56
CA ARG A 65 -3.44 -11.10 20.77
C ARG A 65 -2.41 -11.79 21.66
N SER A 66 -2.89 -12.57 22.62
CA SER A 66 -2.01 -13.24 23.55
C SER A 66 -0.98 -14.08 22.79
N LEU A 67 0.24 -14.20 23.33
CA LEU A 67 1.30 -15.01 22.72
C LEU A 67 0.78 -16.43 22.41
N GLN A 68 -0.08 -16.98 23.28
CA GLN A 68 -0.67 -18.31 23.10
C GLN A 68 -1.57 -18.39 21.85
N GLU A 69 -2.37 -17.38 21.57
CA GLU A 69 -3.20 -17.33 20.35
C GLU A 69 -2.34 -17.21 19.09
N ILE A 70 -1.31 -16.37 19.12
CA ILE A 70 -0.36 -16.22 18.01
C ILE A 70 0.39 -17.55 17.77
N ARG A 71 0.81 -18.22 18.84
CA ARG A 71 1.50 -19.50 18.77
C ARG A 71 0.60 -20.59 18.20
N LYS A 72 -0.65 -20.68 18.67
CA LYS A 72 -1.63 -21.62 18.12
C LYS A 72 -1.86 -21.38 16.63
N LEU A 73 -2.00 -20.11 16.22
CA LEU A 73 -2.15 -19.76 14.81
C LEU A 73 -0.90 -20.13 13.99
N ALA A 74 0.28 -19.90 14.55
CA ALA A 74 1.53 -20.29 13.91
C ALA A 74 1.63 -21.82 13.74
N GLU A 75 1.24 -22.61 14.75
CA GLU A 75 1.18 -24.07 14.66
C GLU A 75 0.18 -24.54 13.58
N GLU A 76 -0.96 -23.86 13.45
CA GLU A 76 -1.94 -24.12 12.40
C GLU A 76 -1.40 -23.82 10.99
N VAL A 77 -0.85 -22.62 10.78
CA VAL A 77 -0.33 -22.18 9.46
C VAL A 77 0.90 -22.98 9.05
N ASN A 78 1.81 -23.26 10.00
CA ASN A 78 3.04 -24.01 9.72
C ASN A 78 2.80 -25.52 9.57
N SER A 79 1.57 -26.02 9.76
CA SER A 79 1.24 -27.42 9.51
C SER A 79 1.20 -27.77 8.03
N ALA A 80 0.99 -26.79 7.15
CA ALA A 80 1.05 -26.98 5.72
C ALA A 80 2.51 -27.11 5.25
N PRO A 81 2.89 -28.20 4.56
CA PRO A 81 4.23 -28.34 4.05
C PRO A 81 4.52 -27.25 3.01
N ILE A 82 5.77 -26.80 2.96
CA ILE A 82 6.24 -25.84 1.98
C ILE A 82 6.06 -26.46 0.57
N PRO A 83 5.50 -25.71 -0.40
CA PRO A 83 5.35 -26.23 -1.76
C PRO A 83 6.72 -26.59 -2.36
N PRO A 84 6.79 -27.61 -3.23
CA PRO A 84 8.04 -28.02 -3.85
C PRO A 84 8.64 -26.88 -4.66
N ILE A 85 9.91 -26.57 -4.40
CA ILE A 85 10.66 -25.52 -5.09
C ILE A 85 11.11 -26.08 -6.44
N SER A 86 11.01 -25.26 -7.49
CA SER A 86 11.56 -25.59 -8.83
C SER A 86 12.93 -24.97 -8.94
N ASP A 87 13.92 -25.69 -9.45
CA ASP A 87 15.32 -25.23 -9.60
C ASP A 87 15.52 -24.22 -10.75
N GLU A 88 14.43 -23.66 -11.28
CA GLU A 88 14.52 -22.62 -12.32
C GLU A 88 14.96 -21.30 -11.69
N PRO A 89 16.03 -20.67 -12.19
CA PRO A 89 16.47 -19.39 -11.68
C PRO A 89 15.42 -18.32 -12.01
N GLY A 90 14.74 -17.77 -11.00
CA GLY A 90 13.78 -16.69 -11.20
C GLY A 90 12.72 -16.59 -10.10
N HIS A 91 11.88 -15.56 -10.20
CA HIS A 91 10.72 -15.38 -9.34
C HIS A 91 9.53 -16.12 -9.95
N LYS A 92 8.87 -16.97 -9.15
CA LYS A 92 7.57 -17.52 -9.54
C LYS A 92 6.49 -16.48 -9.28
N LEU A 93 5.94 -15.95 -10.35
CA LEU A 93 4.71 -15.17 -10.27
C LEU A 93 3.54 -16.12 -9.96
N PRO A 94 2.54 -15.67 -9.18
CA PRO A 94 1.23 -16.33 -9.14
C PRO A 94 0.65 -16.51 -10.56
N PRO A 95 -0.38 -17.34 -10.73
CA PRO A 95 -1.12 -17.44 -11.99
C PRO A 95 -1.49 -16.06 -12.55
N GLU A 96 -1.53 -15.92 -13.89
CA GLU A 96 -1.80 -14.62 -14.53
C GLU A 96 -3.16 -14.02 -14.12
N GLU A 97 -4.13 -14.86 -13.74
CA GLU A 97 -5.43 -14.47 -13.20
C GLU A 97 -5.33 -13.77 -11.83
N ASP A 98 -4.35 -14.16 -11.01
CA ASP A 98 -4.04 -13.55 -9.71
C ASP A 98 -3.02 -12.41 -9.85
N CYS A 99 -2.46 -12.22 -11.05
CA CYS A 99 -1.58 -11.11 -11.33
C CYS A 99 -2.41 -9.87 -11.70
N LEU A 100 -2.11 -8.74 -11.04
CA LEU A 100 -2.72 -7.43 -11.32
C LEU A 100 -2.17 -6.82 -12.64
N LEU A 101 -2.23 -7.56 -13.74
CA LEU A 101 -1.78 -7.14 -15.08
C LEU A 101 -2.82 -6.23 -15.77
N ASN A 102 -4.09 -6.44 -15.42
CA ASN A 102 -5.19 -5.69 -16.02
C ASN A 102 -5.35 -4.32 -15.36
N ARG A 103 -5.62 -3.31 -16.18
CA ARG A 103 -5.97 -1.95 -15.72
C ARG A 103 -7.29 -2.02 -14.94
N ASN A 104 -7.23 -2.02 -13.61
CA ASN A 104 -8.41 -1.91 -12.73
C ASN A 104 -8.89 -0.45 -12.59
N TYR A 105 -8.91 0.30 -13.69
CA TYR A 105 -9.48 1.64 -13.71
C TYR A 105 -10.39 1.77 -14.92
N GLN A 106 -11.63 2.14 -14.65
CA GLN A 106 -12.56 2.54 -15.68
C GLN A 106 -12.35 4.03 -15.90
N VAL A 107 -11.74 4.40 -17.03
CA VAL A 107 -11.65 5.82 -17.41
C VAL A 107 -13.06 6.26 -17.78
N ILE A 108 -13.77 6.84 -16.81
CA ILE A 108 -14.99 7.60 -17.09
C ILE A 108 -14.53 8.90 -17.71
N ALA A 109 -14.40 8.90 -19.03
CA ALA A 109 -14.26 10.14 -19.77
C ALA A 109 -15.57 10.94 -19.58
N PRO A 110 -15.53 12.19 -19.11
CA PRO A 110 -16.71 13.05 -19.16
C PRO A 110 -17.18 13.13 -20.63
N ALA A 111 -18.50 13.30 -20.85
CA ALA A 111 -19.09 13.27 -22.20
C ALA A 111 -18.46 14.28 -23.19
N ASP A 112 -17.78 15.31 -22.68
CA ASP A 112 -17.09 16.35 -23.45
C ASP A 112 -15.57 16.09 -23.61
N TYR A 113 -15.07 14.90 -23.25
CA TYR A 113 -13.66 14.57 -23.42
C TYR A 113 -13.32 14.39 -24.90
N VAL A 114 -12.78 15.44 -25.49
CA VAL A 114 -12.08 15.38 -26.78
C VAL A 114 -10.63 15.01 -26.47
N PRO A 115 -10.13 13.82 -26.86
CA PRO A 115 -8.73 13.49 -26.68
C PRO A 115 -7.88 14.52 -27.43
N PRO A 116 -6.81 15.07 -26.82
CA PRO A 116 -5.93 15.99 -27.52
C PRO A 116 -5.30 15.26 -28.70
N THR A 117 -5.59 15.74 -29.90
CA THR A 117 -4.85 15.36 -31.11
C THR A 117 -3.42 15.85 -30.92
N ILE A 118 -2.51 14.95 -30.53
CA ILE A 118 -1.09 15.19 -30.70
C ILE A 118 -0.86 15.19 -32.21
N SER A 119 -0.80 16.39 -32.78
CA SER A 119 -0.33 16.61 -34.15
C SER A 119 1.16 16.28 -34.16
N THR A 120 1.53 15.07 -34.56
CA THR A 120 2.86 14.82 -35.09
C THR A 120 2.91 15.48 -36.46
N SER A 121 3.30 16.75 -36.48
CA SER A 121 3.55 17.52 -37.71
C SER A 121 4.98 18.03 -37.65
N ASP A 122 5.90 17.16 -38.05
CA ASP A 122 7.26 17.51 -38.47
C ASP A 122 7.55 16.67 -39.74
N GLU A 123 7.01 17.14 -40.87
CA GLU A 123 7.41 16.73 -42.23
C GLU A 123 7.50 18.00 -43.10
N ASP A 124 8.72 18.53 -43.22
CA ASP A 124 9.27 19.36 -44.32
C ASP A 124 10.80 19.24 -44.12
N ASP A 125 11.68 18.75 -45.02
CA ASP A 125 11.81 18.98 -46.45
C ASP A 125 12.84 17.96 -47.02
N PRO A 126 12.65 17.31 -48.19
CA PRO A 126 13.67 16.48 -48.84
C PRO A 126 14.58 17.31 -49.76
N GLU A 127 15.81 17.58 -49.32
CA GLU A 127 16.87 18.19 -50.16
C GLU A 127 17.36 17.17 -51.22
N GLU A 128 17.15 17.48 -52.49
CA GLU A 128 17.65 16.72 -53.66
C GLU A 128 19.18 16.59 -53.64
N ALA A 129 19.68 15.35 -53.65
CA ALA A 129 21.06 15.04 -53.99
C ALA A 129 21.14 14.58 -55.46
N PRO A 130 22.06 15.13 -56.29
CA PRO A 130 22.20 14.74 -57.69
C PRO A 130 22.89 13.38 -57.83
N ALA A 131 22.41 12.58 -58.78
CA ALA A 131 22.95 11.28 -59.12
C ALA A 131 24.11 11.37 -60.13
N GLU A 132 25.30 10.90 -59.76
CA GLU A 132 26.32 10.24 -60.58
C GLU A 132 27.09 9.31 -59.61
N GLY A 133 27.39 8.03 -59.84
CA GLY A 133 27.88 7.38 -61.04
C GLY A 133 29.21 6.71 -60.69
N ASN A 134 29.22 5.37 -60.66
CA ASN A 134 30.38 4.48 -60.90
C ASN A 134 31.29 4.06 -59.72
N GLY A 135 31.57 2.74 -59.67
CA GLY A 135 32.94 2.25 -59.46
C GLY A 135 33.31 1.57 -58.14
N ALA A 136 33.31 0.23 -58.17
CA ALA A 136 34.39 -0.67 -57.74
C ALA A 136 34.91 -0.66 -56.28
N GLY A 137 35.02 -1.85 -55.69
CA GLY A 137 36.02 -2.11 -54.66
C GLY A 137 35.66 -3.14 -53.59
N ALA A 138 35.44 -4.39 -53.98
CA ALA A 138 35.69 -5.50 -53.08
C ALA A 138 37.22 -5.62 -52.89
N SER A 139 37.71 -5.52 -51.66
CA SER A 139 39.05 -5.98 -51.28
C SER A 139 39.03 -6.53 -49.84
N THR A 140 39.16 -7.84 -49.79
CA THR A 140 39.57 -8.71 -48.70
C THR A 140 40.97 -8.38 -48.16
N GLN A 141 41.18 -8.58 -46.85
CA GLN A 141 42.42 -9.12 -46.23
C GLN A 141 42.15 -9.31 -44.72
N ASP A 142 41.83 -10.52 -44.25
CA ASP A 142 42.77 -11.57 -43.75
C ASP A 142 43.54 -11.16 -42.48
N MET A 143 43.19 -11.76 -41.33
CA MET A 143 44.05 -12.76 -40.66
C MET A 143 43.32 -13.43 -39.47
N GLU A 144 43.02 -14.72 -39.64
CA GLU A 144 42.56 -15.73 -38.67
C GLU A 144 43.77 -16.23 -37.79
N PRO A 145 43.68 -17.24 -36.87
CA PRO A 145 42.94 -17.31 -35.60
C PRO A 145 43.72 -18.05 -34.45
N GLU A 146 42.99 -18.47 -33.39
CA GLU A 146 43.19 -19.66 -32.51
C GLU A 146 44.11 -19.56 -31.26
N PRO A 147 44.00 -20.47 -30.26
CA PRO A 147 42.82 -21.21 -29.75
C PRO A 147 42.72 -21.32 -28.22
N SER A 148 41.62 -21.95 -27.78
CA SER A 148 41.34 -22.44 -26.42
C SER A 148 42.40 -23.41 -25.87
N GLY A 149 42.59 -23.33 -24.56
CA GLY A 149 43.11 -24.38 -23.69
C GLY A 149 42.38 -24.32 -22.36
#